data_AF-A0A098S1X1-F1
#
_entry.id   AF-A0A098S1X1-F1
#
_cell.length_a   1.000
_cell.length_b   1.000
_cell.length_c   1.000
_cell.angle_alpha   90.00
_cell.angle_beta   90.00
_cell.angle_gamma   90.00
#
_symmetry.space_group_name_H-M   'P 1'
#
loop_
_entity.id
_entity.type
_entity.pdbx_description
1 polymer ?
#
loop_
_entity_poly.entity_id
_entity_poly.type
_entity_poly.pdbx_seq_one_letter_code
_entity_poly.pdbx_strand_id
1 'polypeptide(L)' 'MSILDAYEARGEARGKAKGYSEKTHQTCINMIQDEFDNETICRVLEVEGTYVDEVREQLKEEEQKS' A
#
# COMPACT_ATOMS: atom_id res chain seq x y z
N MET A 1 11.38 23.84 21.65
CA MET A 1 11.48 22.93 20.49
C MET A 1 11.92 23.79 19.32
N SER A 2 13.07 23.48 18.72
CA SER A 2 13.64 24.25 17.62
C SER A 2 12.81 24.06 16.36
N ILE A 3 12.79 25.07 15.48
CA ILE A 3 12.20 24.93 14.14
C ILE A 3 12.82 23.74 13.39
N LEU A 4 14.12 23.47 13.59
CA LEU A 4 14.80 22.31 12.99
C LEU A 4 14.19 20.97 13.43
N ASP A 5 13.94 20.78 14.73
CA ASP A 5 13.36 19.56 15.29
C ASP A 5 11.98 19.25 14.67
N ALA A 6 11.20 20.30 14.38
CA ALA A 6 9.88 20.17 13.76
C ALA A 6 9.97 19.74 12.29
N TYR A 7 10.99 20.18 11.54
CA TYR A 7 11.21 19.76 10.17
C TYR A 7 11.71 18.31 10.09
N GLU A 8 12.60 17.89 10.99
CA GLU A 8 13.11 16.51 11.05
C GLU A 8 11.98 15.52 11.41
N ALA A 9 11.20 15.80 12.45
CA ALA A 9 10.05 14.97 12.84
C ALA A 9 9.02 14.84 11.69
N ARG A 10 8.80 15.91 10.93
CA ARG A 10 7.91 15.90 9.75
C ARG A 10 8.50 15.10 8.60
N GLY A 11 9.81 15.16 8.39
CA GLY A 11 10.53 14.34 7.42
C GLY A 11 10.43 12.85 7.73
N GLU A 12 10.67 12.47 8.98
CA GLU A 12 10.57 11.08 9.43
C GLU A 12 9.14 10.53 9.35
N ALA A 13 8.14 11.30 9.78
CA ALA A 13 6.74 10.89 9.67
C ALA A 13 6.33 10.65 8.22
N ARG A 14 6.78 11.52 7.29
CA ARG A 14 6.52 11.36 5.86
C ARG A 14 7.26 10.18 5.25
N GLY A 15 8.50 9.94 5.65
CA GLY A 15 9.29 8.78 5.22
C GLY A 15 8.66 7.46 5.68
N LYS A 16 8.22 7.40 6.94
CA LYS A 16 7.49 6.26 7.50
C LYS A 16 6.18 6.03 6.76
N ALA A 17 5.34 7.05 6.57
CA ALA A 17 4.07 6.92 5.87
C ALA A 17 4.23 6.39 4.43
N LYS A 18 5.24 6.87 3.69
CA LYS A 18 5.57 6.35 2.35
C LYS A 18 6.01 4.88 2.39
N GLY A 19 6.89 4.51 3.33
CA GLY A 19 7.34 3.12 3.48
C GLY A 19 6.23 2.16 3.90
N TYR A 20 5.29 2.62 4.75
CA TYR A 20 4.08 1.85 5.08
C TYR A 20 3.21 1.67 3.84
N SER A 21 2.97 2.73 3.07
CA SER A 21 2.19 2.66 1.82
C SER A 21 2.78 1.66 0.81
N GLU A 22 4.10 1.64 0.64
CA GLU A 22 4.77 0.75 -0.32
C GLU A 22 4.74 -0.71 0.14
N LYS A 23 4.97 -0.97 1.44
CA LYS A 23 4.86 -2.33 2.00
C LYS A 23 3.43 -2.85 1.95
N THR A 24 2.44 -2.02 2.27
CA THR A 24 1.02 -2.39 2.17
C THR A 24 0.66 -2.73 0.72
N HIS A 25 1.13 -1.93 -0.24
CA HIS A 25 0.90 -2.19 -1.66
C HIS A 25 1.51 -3.52 -2.13
N GLN A 26 2.79 -3.76 -1.82
CA GLN A 26 3.45 -5.02 -2.18
C GLN A 26 2.78 -6.22 -1.50
N THR A 27 2.37 -6.09 -0.24
CA THR A 27 1.67 -7.16 0.48
C THR A 27 0.30 -7.43 -0.16
N CYS A 28 -0.43 -6.39 -0.58
CA CYS A 28 -1.68 -6.52 -1.31
C CYS A 28 -1.50 -7.31 -2.61
N ILE A 29 -0.47 -6.96 -3.41
CA ILE A 29 -0.12 -7.69 -4.64
C ILE A 29 0.15 -9.16 -4.35
N ASN A 30 1.00 -9.46 -3.36
CA ASN A 30 1.35 -10.84 -3.01
C ASN A 30 0.10 -11.64 -2.60
N MET A 31 -0.77 -11.06 -1.77
CA MET A 31 -2.01 -11.72 -1.36
C MET A 31 -2.98 -11.92 -2.54
N ILE A 32 -3.06 -10.97 -3.48
CA ILE A 32 -3.85 -11.14 -4.70
C ILE A 32 -3.32 -12.32 -5.54
N GLN A 33 -2.00 -12.42 -5.68
CA GLN A 33 -1.33 -13.49 -6.42
C GLN A 33 -1.47 -14.87 -5.74
N ASP A 34 -1.50 -14.88 -4.40
CA ASP A 34 -1.78 -16.06 -3.58
C ASP A 34 -3.28 -16.42 -3.51
N GLU A 35 -4.10 -15.82 -4.39
CA GLU A 35 -5.55 -16.06 -4.56
C GLU A 35 -6.40 -15.74 -3.32
N PHE A 36 -5.94 -14.86 -2.42
CA PHE A 36 -6.78 -14.38 -1.33
C PHE A 36 -7.98 -13.58 -1.85
N ASP A 37 -9.12 -13.72 -1.18
CA ASP A 37 -10.32 -12.95 -1.48
C ASP A 37 -10.20 -11.50 -0.96
N ASN A 38 -10.96 -10.60 -1.58
CA ASN A 38 -10.89 -9.16 -1.26
C ASN A 38 -11.29 -8.87 0.20
N GLU A 39 -12.24 -9.61 0.79
CA GLU A 39 -12.67 -9.40 2.17
C GLU A 39 -11.53 -9.70 3.14
N THR A 40 -10.83 -10.81 2.93
CA THR A 40 -9.65 -11.18 3.72
C THR A 40 -8.53 -10.15 3.58
N ILE A 41 -8.23 -9.69 2.35
CA ILE A 41 -7.19 -8.69 2.11
C ILE A 41 -7.53 -7.36 2.80
N CYS A 42 -8.76 -6.87 2.65
CA CYS A 42 -9.22 -5.63 3.30
C CYS A 42 -9.09 -5.71 4.83
N ARG A 43 -9.50 -6.84 5.42
CA ARG A 43 -9.43 -7.06 6.86
C ARG A 43 -7.99 -7.14 7.37
N VAL A 44 -7.09 -7.81 6.64
CA VAL A 44 -5.69 -8.02 7.07
C VAL A 44 -4.86 -6.74 6.91
N LEU A 45 -5.06 -6.01 5.82
CA LEU A 45 -4.29 -4.80 5.50
C LEU A 45 -4.95 -3.51 6.01
N GLU A 46 -6.15 -3.61 6.58
CA GLU A 46 -6.96 -2.47 7.03
C GLU A 46 -7.16 -1.42 5.92
N VAL A 47 -7.41 -1.89 4.70
CA VAL A 47 -7.64 -1.07 3.50
C VAL A 47 -9.08 -1.17 3.02
N GLU A 48 -9.51 -0.19 2.23
CA GLU A 48 -10.81 -0.22 1.57
C GLU A 48 -10.80 -1.18 0.38
N GLY A 49 -11.96 -1.77 0.06
CA GLY A 49 -12.10 -2.67 -1.10
C GLY A 49 -11.75 -2.01 -2.43
N THR A 50 -12.03 -0.72 -2.57
CA THR A 50 -11.64 0.12 -3.71
C THR A 50 -10.15 0.08 -3.99
N TYR A 51 -9.32 0.11 -2.93
CA TYR A 51 -7.87 0.00 -3.07
C TYR A 51 -7.45 -1.36 -3.63
N VAL A 52 -8.06 -2.45 -3.14
CA VAL A 52 -7.75 -3.81 -3.63
C VAL A 52 -8.18 -3.97 -5.09
N ASP A 53 -9.33 -3.41 -5.47
CA ASP A 53 -9.83 -3.42 -6.85
C ASP A 53 -8.90 -2.65 -7.80
N GLU A 54 -8.42 -1.47 -7.40
CA GLU A 54 -7.43 -0.70 -8.17
C GLU A 54 -6.13 -1.49 -8.40
N VAL A 55 -5.62 -2.16 -7.36
CA VAL A 55 -4.40 -2.99 -7.47
C VAL A 55 -4.64 -4.18 -8.41
N ARG A 56 -5.81 -4.82 -8.34
CA ARG A 56 -6.16 -5.91 -9.27
C ARG A 56 -6.25 -5.44 -10.72
N GLU A 57 -6.79 -4.25 -10.95
CA GLU A 57 -6.88 -3.66 -12.30
C GLU A 57 -5.48 -3.37 -12.85
N GLN A 58 -4.60 -2.77 -12.04
CA GLN A 58 -3.20 -2.52 -12.40
C GLN A 58 -2.46 -3.80 -12.81
N LEU A 59 -2.59 -4.87 -12.02
CA LEU A 59 -1.95 -6.16 -12.33
C LEU A 59 -2.44 -6.74 -13.68
N LYS A 60 -3.73 -6.63 -13.98
CA LYS A 60 -4.29 -7.09 -15.27
C LYS A 60 -3.75 -6.29 -16.45
N GLU A 61 -3.57 -4.98 -16.28
CA GLU A 61 -2.97 -4.14 -17.32
C GLU A 61 -1.50 -4.46 -17.58
N GLU A 62 -0.74 -4.79 -16.53
CA GLU A 62 0.67 -5.17 -16.64
C GLU A 62 0.84 -6.52 -17.34
N GLU A 63 0.00 -7.52 -17.00
CA GLU A 63 0.00 -8.83 -17.68
C GLU A 63 -0.35 -8.73 -19.17
N GLN A 64 -1.24 -7.80 -19.56
CA GLN A 64 -1.63 -7.61 -20.96
C GLN A 64 -0.62 -6.81 -21.79
N LYS A 65 0.30 -6.08 -21.13
CA LYS A 65 1.35 -5.29 -21.80
C LYS A 65 2.65 -6.09 -22.00
N SER A 66 2.78 -7.27 -21.39
CA SER A 66 3.94 -8.17 -21.51
C SER A 66 3.76 -9.23 -22.59
#